data_AF-A0A8S1U0Y4-F1
#
_entry.id   AF-A0A8S1U0Y4-F1
#
_cell.length_a   1.000
_cell.length_b   1.000
_cell.length_c   1.000
_cell.angle_alpha   90.00
_cell.angle_beta   90.00
_cell.angle_gamma   90.00
#
_symmetry.space_group_name_H-M   'P 1'
#
loop_
_entity.id
_entity.type
_entity.pdbx_description
1 polymer ?
#
loop_
_entity_poly.entity_id
_entity_poly.type
_entity_poly.pdbx_seq_one_letter_code
_entity_poly.pdbx_strand_id
1 'polypeptide(L)'
;MSNQQRCCNCGAKDHIAKFCYERTKKVPVTVKLCVQVDKSNTKDKKEEKLQKKGDEIVTKIQKQIPRSKYEEDKYIGQHTQIWGSYWNEVLGWGFACCYSNQKSQECLGEKGKRQSLTKEYSIKRQIEETPIAQQELKSGPLNLNELYRKSNLREGAPVDVIYNQNNAKEL
;
A
#
# COMPACT_ATOMS: atom_id res chain seq x y z
N MET A 1 9.87 -44.58 -22.14
CA MET A 1 9.85 -43.10 -22.22
C MET A 1 8.91 -42.57 -21.14
N SER A 2 9.43 -41.99 -20.06
CA SER A 2 8.63 -41.63 -18.87
C SER A 2 7.78 -40.38 -19.15
N ASN A 3 6.45 -40.51 -19.11
CA ASN A 3 5.53 -39.39 -19.19
C ASN A 3 5.54 -38.66 -17.83
N GLN A 4 6.43 -37.68 -17.67
CA GLN A 4 6.52 -36.85 -16.46
C GLN A 4 5.33 -35.87 -16.43
N GLN A 5 4.20 -36.31 -15.89
CA GLN A 5 3.02 -35.47 -15.69
C GLN A 5 3.35 -34.36 -14.69
N ARG A 6 3.40 -33.10 -15.18
CA ARG A 6 3.50 -31.92 -14.33
C ARG A 6 2.14 -31.60 -13.71
N CYS A 7 2.15 -31.10 -12.48
CA CYS A 7 0.99 -30.56 -11.80
C CYS A 7 0.33 -29.47 -12.65
N CYS A 8 -0.96 -29.61 -12.97
CA CYS A 8 -1.70 -28.64 -13.77
C CYS A 8 -2.00 -27.32 -13.03
N ASN A 9 -1.74 -27.22 -11.73
CA ASN A 9 -1.96 -26.02 -10.92
C ASN A 9 -0.68 -25.17 -10.76
N CYS A 10 0.42 -25.78 -10.33
CA CYS A 10 1.69 -25.08 -10.09
C CYS A 10 2.81 -25.40 -11.10
N GLY A 11 2.65 -26.43 -11.94
CA GLY A 11 3.65 -26.84 -12.92
C GLY A 11 4.80 -27.69 -12.37
N ALA A 12 4.81 -27.99 -11.07
CA ALA A 12 5.82 -28.84 -10.44
C ALA A 12 5.68 -30.31 -10.89
N LYS A 13 6.78 -31.08 -10.84
CA LYS A 13 6.86 -32.46 -11.37
C LYS A 13 6.69 -33.55 -10.31
N ASP A 14 6.67 -33.16 -9.05
CA ASP A 14 6.74 -33.98 -7.85
C ASP A 14 5.37 -34.40 -7.31
N HIS A 15 4.29 -33.80 -7.81
CA HIS A 15 2.93 -34.13 -7.40
C HIS A 15 1.88 -33.91 -8.50
N ILE A 16 0.71 -34.51 -8.30
CA ILE A 16 -0.48 -34.30 -9.16
C ILE A 16 -1.33 -33.18 -8.56
N ALA A 17 -2.09 -32.45 -9.40
CA ALA A 17 -2.88 -31.28 -8.99
C ALA A 17 -3.81 -31.47 -7.77
N LYS A 18 -4.29 -32.70 -7.51
CA LYS A 18 -5.10 -33.03 -6.33
C LYS A 18 -4.36 -32.84 -5.00
N PHE A 19 -3.04 -32.97 -5.00
CA PHE A 19 -2.17 -32.86 -3.82
C PHE A 19 -1.32 -31.57 -3.83
N CYS A 20 -1.71 -30.58 -4.66
CA CYS A 20 -1.00 -29.32 -4.73
C CYS A 20 -1.34 -28.45 -3.52
N TYR A 21 -0.31 -28.00 -2.80
CA TYR A 21 -0.47 -27.08 -1.68
C TYR A 21 -0.65 -25.62 -2.12
N GLU A 22 -0.39 -25.29 -3.40
CA GLU A 22 -0.75 -23.98 -3.94
C GLU A 22 -2.27 -23.88 -4.10
N ARG A 23 -2.84 -22.73 -3.73
CA ARG A 23 -4.25 -22.41 -3.97
C ARG A 23 -4.58 -22.61 -5.45
N THR A 24 -5.70 -23.27 -5.75
CA THR A 24 -6.11 -23.53 -7.13
C THR A 24 -6.20 -22.21 -7.91
N LYS A 25 -5.34 -22.04 -8.91
CA LYS A 25 -5.40 -20.90 -9.82
C LYS A 25 -6.68 -21.07 -10.64
N LYS A 26 -7.74 -20.36 -10.26
CA LYS A 26 -8.91 -20.19 -11.14
C LYS A 26 -8.40 -19.42 -12.34
N VAL A 27 -7.97 -20.13 -13.38
CA VAL A 27 -7.73 -19.49 -14.67
C VAL A 27 -9.04 -18.80 -15.01
N PRO A 28 -9.08 -17.46 -15.18
CA PRO A 28 -10.25 -16.87 -15.79
C PRO A 28 -10.49 -17.62 -17.09
N VAL A 29 -11.74 -17.85 -17.45
CA VAL A 29 -12.11 -18.46 -18.73
C VAL A 29 -11.61 -17.49 -19.81
N THR A 30 -10.33 -17.59 -20.16
CA THR A 30 -9.73 -16.86 -21.26
C THR A 30 -10.33 -17.50 -22.49
N VAL A 31 -11.31 -16.80 -23.05
CA VAL A 31 -11.87 -17.08 -24.37
C VAL A 31 -10.66 -17.08 -25.32
N LYS A 32 -10.20 -18.26 -25.74
CA LYS A 32 -9.24 -18.39 -26.83
C LYS A 32 -9.96 -17.93 -28.09
N LEU A 33 -9.81 -16.66 -28.46
CA LEU A 33 -9.99 -16.23 -29.83
C LEU A 33 -8.64 -16.39 -30.53
N CYS A 34 -8.41 -17.55 -31.16
CA CYS A 34 -7.46 -17.60 -32.25
C CYS A 34 -8.21 -17.14 -33.52
N VAL A 35 -7.98 -15.91 -33.95
CA VAL A 35 -8.34 -15.51 -35.31
C VAL A 35 -7.03 -15.45 -36.07
N GLN A 36 -6.77 -16.49 -36.85
CA GLN A 36 -5.81 -16.44 -37.94
C GLN A 36 -6.37 -15.46 -38.97
N VAL A 37 -5.70 -14.32 -39.13
CA VAL A 37 -6.09 -13.26 -40.05
C VAL A 37 -5.50 -13.57 -41.41
N ASP A 38 -6.29 -14.21 -42.27
CA ASP A 38 -6.03 -14.21 -43.70
C ASP A 38 -6.75 -13.01 -44.33
N LYS A 39 -5.94 -12.08 -44.84
CA LYS A 39 -6.37 -10.88 -45.56
C LYS A 39 -6.90 -11.26 -46.93
N SER A 40 -8.22 -11.13 -47.13
CA SER A 40 -8.77 -10.79 -48.44
C SER A 40 -10.09 -10.05 -48.28
N ASN A 41 -10.05 -8.77 -48.64
CA ASN A 41 -11.11 -7.77 -48.58
C ASN A 41 -12.39 -8.23 -49.30
N THR A 42 -13.52 -8.21 -48.58
CA THR A 42 -14.86 -7.77 -49.02
C THR A 42 -15.94 -8.28 -48.04
N LYS A 43 -16.72 -7.37 -47.44
CA LYS A 43 -18.11 -7.48 -46.89
C LYS A 43 -18.29 -6.91 -45.48
N ASP A 44 -18.46 -5.59 -45.44
CA ASP A 44 -18.69 -4.70 -44.29
C ASP A 44 -19.99 -4.92 -43.47
N LYS A 45 -20.60 -6.10 -43.49
CA LYS A 45 -21.75 -6.44 -42.61
C LYS A 45 -21.46 -7.58 -41.64
N LYS A 46 -20.49 -8.44 -41.95
CA LYS A 46 -20.13 -9.59 -41.11
C LYS A 46 -19.21 -9.16 -39.95
N GLU A 47 -18.32 -8.20 -40.22
CA GLU A 47 -17.39 -7.63 -39.23
C GLU A 47 -18.11 -6.74 -38.22
N GLU A 48 -19.02 -5.85 -38.65
CA GLU A 48 -19.84 -5.02 -37.74
C GLU A 48 -20.71 -5.89 -36.80
N LYS A 49 -21.23 -7.01 -37.31
CA LYS A 49 -22.04 -7.96 -36.51
C LYS A 49 -21.18 -8.76 -35.52
N LEU A 50 -19.90 -8.96 -35.82
CA LEU A 50 -18.95 -9.61 -34.92
C LEU A 50 -18.43 -8.62 -33.86
N GLN A 51 -18.20 -7.36 -34.23
CA GLN A 51 -17.86 -6.26 -33.34
C GLN A 51 -18.96 -6.06 -32.27
N LYS A 52 -20.23 -5.94 -32.70
CA LYS A 52 -21.39 -5.79 -31.79
C LYS A 52 -21.54 -6.95 -30.81
N LYS A 53 -21.27 -8.19 -31.26
CA LYS A 53 -21.26 -9.36 -30.37
C LYS A 53 -20.11 -9.30 -29.36
N GLY A 54 -18.94 -8.81 -29.74
CA GLY A 54 -17.82 -8.57 -28.84
C GLY A 54 -18.18 -7.57 -27.75
N ASP A 55 -18.78 -6.44 -28.13
CA ASP A 55 -19.16 -5.37 -27.20
C ASP A 55 -20.26 -5.82 -26.21
N GLU A 56 -21.24 -6.63 -26.65
CA GLU A 56 -22.25 -7.24 -25.78
C GLU A 56 -21.64 -8.22 -24.77
N ILE A 57 -20.61 -8.98 -25.16
CA ILE A 57 -19.93 -9.92 -24.28
C ILE A 57 -19.11 -9.15 -23.23
N VAL A 58 -18.37 -8.12 -23.64
CA VAL A 58 -17.57 -7.27 -22.73
C VAL A 58 -18.48 -6.58 -21.70
N THR A 59 -19.61 -6.02 -22.13
CA THR A 59 -20.56 -5.36 -21.23
C THR A 59 -21.23 -6.33 -20.26
N LYS A 60 -21.59 -7.56 -20.70
CA LYS A 60 -22.11 -8.60 -19.80
C LYS A 60 -21.09 -9.01 -18.74
N ILE A 61 -19.82 -9.17 -19.12
CA ILE A 61 -18.74 -9.53 -18.19
C ILE A 61 -18.51 -8.39 -17.18
N GLN A 62 -18.48 -7.13 -17.62
CA GLN A 62 -18.29 -5.98 -16.74
C GLN A 62 -19.39 -5.81 -15.67
N LYS A 63 -20.62 -6.25 -15.96
CA LYS A 63 -21.75 -6.23 -15.01
C LYS A 63 -21.68 -7.36 -13.98
N GLN A 64 -20.98 -8.45 -14.29
CA GLN A 64 -20.82 -9.59 -13.38
C GLN A 64 -19.61 -9.46 -12.45
N ILE A 65 -18.69 -8.52 -12.73
CA ILE A 65 -17.59 -8.23 -11.82
C ILE A 65 -18.17 -7.43 -10.64
N PRO A 66 -18.19 -7.98 -9.41
CA PRO A 66 -18.63 -7.23 -8.24
C PRO A 66 -17.70 -6.04 -8.06
N ARG A 67 -18.23 -4.83 -8.22
CA ARG A 67 -17.51 -3.59 -7.91
C ARG A 67 -17.77 -3.23 -6.45
N SER A 68 -16.77 -2.64 -5.80
CA SER A 68 -16.97 -2.01 -4.50
C SER A 68 -18.03 -0.91 -4.58
N LYS A 69 -18.70 -0.63 -3.45
CA LYS A 69 -19.66 0.48 -3.33
C LYS A 69 -19.02 1.85 -3.62
N TYR A 70 -17.71 1.97 -3.41
CA TYR A 70 -16.96 3.21 -3.57
C TYR A 70 -16.31 3.28 -4.95
N GLU A 71 -16.29 4.48 -5.52
CA GLU A 71 -15.55 4.79 -6.74
C GLU A 71 -14.06 4.53 -6.51
N GLU A 72 -13.52 3.52 -7.21
CA GLU A 72 -12.08 3.24 -7.23
C GLU A 72 -11.39 4.26 -8.16
N ASP A 73 -10.09 4.48 -7.96
CA ASP A 73 -9.23 5.30 -8.83
C ASP A 73 -9.60 6.79 -8.99
N LYS A 74 -10.27 7.39 -7.98
CA LYS A 74 -10.48 8.84 -7.95
C LYS A 74 -9.20 9.58 -7.57
N TYR A 75 -8.44 9.99 -8.57
CA TYR A 75 -7.26 10.83 -8.36
C TYR A 75 -7.66 12.26 -7.99
N ILE A 76 -7.00 12.79 -6.95
CA ILE A 76 -7.19 14.17 -6.52
C ILE A 76 -6.30 15.04 -7.42
N GLY A 77 -6.89 15.92 -8.25
CA GLY A 77 -6.12 16.80 -9.15
C GLY A 77 -5.36 16.05 -10.25
N GLN A 78 -4.20 16.59 -10.66
CA GLN A 78 -3.35 16.05 -11.74
C GLN A 78 -2.40 14.91 -11.28
N HIS A 79 -2.73 14.17 -10.23
CA HIS A 79 -1.90 13.05 -9.75
C HIS A 79 -2.26 11.74 -10.45
N THR A 80 -1.29 10.85 -10.63
CA THR A 80 -1.49 9.51 -11.20
C THR A 80 -1.63 8.41 -10.13
N GLN A 81 -1.52 8.80 -8.86
CA GLN A 81 -1.59 7.90 -7.72
C GLN A 81 -2.47 8.51 -6.64
N ILE A 82 -3.13 7.68 -5.83
CA ILE A 82 -4.01 8.13 -4.76
C ILE A 82 -3.21 8.72 -3.59
N TRP A 83 -3.84 9.59 -2.80
CA TRP A 83 -3.25 10.07 -1.56
C TRP A 83 -3.04 8.91 -0.58
N GLY A 84 -1.86 8.84 0.05
CA GLY A 84 -1.51 7.74 0.96
C GLY A 84 -0.79 6.57 0.27
N SER A 85 -0.59 6.65 -1.05
CA SER A 85 0.26 5.70 -1.80
C SER A 85 1.75 5.81 -1.43
N TYR A 86 2.16 6.83 -0.67
CA TYR A 86 3.52 7.04 -0.20
C TYR A 86 3.54 7.48 1.28
N TRP A 87 4.50 6.96 2.04
CA TRP A 87 4.80 7.33 3.42
C TRP A 87 6.27 7.71 3.55
N ASN A 88 6.53 8.76 4.31
CA ASN A 88 7.86 9.18 4.70
C ASN A 88 7.88 9.42 6.20
N GLU A 89 8.96 9.02 6.88
CA GLU A 89 9.11 9.17 8.33
C GLU A 89 9.02 10.63 8.79
N VAL A 90 9.49 11.56 7.96
CA VAL A 90 9.61 12.98 8.30
C VAL A 90 8.54 13.83 7.64
N LEU A 91 8.22 13.56 6.37
CA LEU A 91 7.23 14.33 5.61
C LEU A 91 5.79 13.81 5.79
N GLY A 92 5.62 12.58 6.28
CA GLY A 92 4.33 11.93 6.47
C GLY A 92 3.73 11.34 5.19
N TRP A 93 2.40 11.31 5.13
CA TRP A 93 1.65 10.75 4.00
C TRP A 93 1.73 11.65 2.77
N GLY A 94 1.80 11.03 1.58
CA GLY A 94 1.81 11.74 0.31
C GLY A 94 1.41 10.87 -0.89
N PHE A 95 1.71 11.38 -2.09
CA PHE A 95 1.47 10.70 -3.37
C PHE A 95 2.73 10.00 -3.89
N ALA A 96 2.66 8.74 -4.34
CA ALA A 96 3.81 8.01 -4.88
C ALA A 96 4.32 8.55 -6.24
N CYS A 97 3.48 9.28 -6.99
CA CYS A 97 3.86 9.84 -8.29
C CYS A 97 4.89 10.97 -8.19
N CYS A 98 4.82 11.82 -7.16
CA CYS A 98 5.68 12.99 -7.01
C CYS A 98 6.25 13.18 -5.59
N TYR A 99 5.91 12.32 -4.64
CA TYR A 99 6.27 12.42 -3.22
C TYR A 99 5.84 13.73 -2.54
N SER A 100 4.85 14.43 -3.09
CA SER A 100 4.27 15.60 -2.44
C SER A 100 3.45 15.17 -1.23
N ASN A 101 3.70 15.79 -0.08
CA ASN A 101 2.93 15.64 1.15
C ASN A 101 1.81 16.69 1.28
N GLN A 102 1.38 17.30 0.18
CA GLN A 102 0.32 18.30 0.14
C GLN A 102 -0.78 17.88 -0.82
N LYS A 103 -2.00 17.69 -0.30
CA LYS A 103 -3.16 17.18 -1.07
C LYS A 103 -3.61 18.10 -2.20
N SER A 104 -3.48 19.42 -2.01
CA SER A 104 -3.95 20.44 -2.95
C SER A 104 -2.94 20.79 -4.05
N GLN A 105 -1.70 20.31 -3.94
CA GLN A 105 -0.65 20.63 -4.91
C GLN A 105 -0.83 19.82 -6.18
N GLU A 106 -0.50 20.41 -7.32
CA GLU A 106 -0.49 19.71 -8.60
C GLU A 106 0.70 18.74 -8.71
N CYS A 107 0.61 17.79 -9.64
CA CYS A 107 1.67 16.81 -9.82
C CYS A 107 2.86 17.41 -10.58
N LEU A 108 4.00 17.50 -9.90
CA LEU A 108 5.25 17.94 -10.50
C LEU A 108 6.09 16.78 -11.08
N GLY A 109 5.56 15.55 -11.06
CA GLY A 109 6.24 14.35 -11.52
C GLY A 109 7.61 14.15 -10.85
N GLU A 110 8.65 13.89 -11.64
CA GLU A 110 10.01 13.70 -11.12
C GLU A 110 10.61 14.92 -10.44
N LYS A 111 10.22 16.14 -10.86
CA LYS A 111 10.70 17.38 -10.21
C LYS A 111 10.20 17.43 -8.77
N GLY A 112 8.95 17.02 -8.55
CA GLY A 112 8.37 16.90 -7.21
C GLY A 112 9.14 15.91 -6.34
N LYS A 113 9.54 14.76 -6.90
CA LYS A 113 10.32 13.76 -6.16
C LYS A 113 11.65 14.33 -5.68
N ARG A 114 12.41 14.98 -6.57
CA ARG A 114 13.69 15.62 -6.22
C ARG A 114 13.51 16.65 -5.12
N GLN A 115 12.50 17.53 -5.24
CA GLN A 115 12.19 18.53 -4.22
C GLN A 115 11.80 17.91 -2.87
N SER A 116 11.00 16.84 -2.89
CA SER A 116 10.57 16.13 -1.68
C SER A 116 11.77 15.51 -0.95
N LEU A 117 12.67 14.85 -1.69
CA LEU A 117 13.90 14.28 -1.13
C LEU A 117 14.82 15.37 -0.54
N THR A 118 14.96 16.52 -1.20
CA THR A 118 15.73 17.65 -0.65
C THR A 118 15.08 18.19 0.64
N LYS A 119 13.75 18.29 0.68
CA LYS A 119 13.02 18.70 1.90
C LYS A 119 13.22 17.69 3.03
N GLU A 120 13.13 16.39 2.74
CA GLU A 120 13.40 15.33 3.71
C GLU A 120 14.79 15.47 4.32
N TYR A 121 15.83 15.63 3.48
CA TYR A 121 17.21 15.79 3.97
C TYR A 121 17.38 17.01 4.86
N SER A 122 16.81 18.16 4.46
CA SER A 122 16.87 19.39 5.25
C SER A 122 16.20 19.24 6.61
N ILE A 123 15.02 18.61 6.67
CA ILE A 123 14.29 18.43 7.93
C ILE A 123 14.98 17.39 8.81
N LYS A 124 15.49 16.27 8.25
CA LYS A 124 16.28 15.27 9.00
C LYS A 124 17.47 15.92 9.69
N ARG A 125 18.21 16.74 8.96
CA ARG A 125 19.34 17.49 9.49
C ARG A 125 18.92 18.46 10.61
N GLN A 126 17.82 19.20 10.43
CA GLN A 126 17.30 20.09 11.46
C GLN A 126 16.90 19.34 12.74
N ILE A 127 16.25 18.17 12.62
CA ILE A 127 15.88 17.33 13.76
C ILE A 127 17.14 16.87 14.53
N GLU A 128 18.17 16.42 13.82
CA GLU A 128 19.45 16.00 14.42
C GLU A 128 20.19 17.15 15.13
N GLU A 129 20.12 18.37 14.58
CA GLU A 129 20.75 19.57 15.12
C GLU A 129 20.00 20.16 16.34
N THR A 130 18.71 19.83 16.53
CA THR A 130 17.96 20.28 17.71
C THR A 130 18.39 19.54 18.99
N PRO A 131 18.89 20.24 20.03
CA PRO A 131 19.49 19.61 21.22
C PRO A 131 18.49 18.91 22.15
N ILE A 132 17.19 19.20 22.04
CA ILE A 132 16.13 18.65 22.91
C ILE A 132 15.81 17.19 22.53
N ALA A 133 15.86 16.82 21.25
CA ALA A 133 15.59 15.46 20.79
C ALA A 133 16.65 14.44 21.23
N GLN A 134 17.92 14.85 21.35
CA GLN A 134 18.98 13.99 21.88
C GLN A 134 18.87 13.76 23.39
N GLN A 135 18.29 14.71 24.14
CA GLN A 135 18.06 14.55 25.57
C GLN A 135 16.93 13.55 25.83
N GLU A 136 15.77 13.67 25.18
CA GLU A 136 14.61 12.80 25.41
C GLU A 136 14.79 11.35 24.91
N LEU A 137 15.58 11.10 23.85
CA LEU A 137 15.91 9.73 23.42
C LEU A 137 16.96 9.03 24.30
N LYS A 138 17.81 9.80 25.01
CA LYS A 138 18.80 9.26 25.97
C LYS A 138 18.22 9.13 27.38
N SER A 139 17.35 10.06 27.78
CA SER A 139 16.52 9.93 28.96
C SER A 139 15.23 9.22 28.57
N GLY A 140 15.29 7.89 28.43
CA GLY A 140 14.08 7.08 28.29
C GLY A 140 13.02 7.44 29.36
N PRO A 141 11.76 6.98 29.22
CA PRO A 141 10.70 7.25 30.20
C PRO A 141 11.27 7.01 31.59
N LEU A 142 11.21 8.04 32.46
CA LEU A 142 11.89 8.09 33.76
C LEU A 142 12.00 6.68 34.34
N ASN A 143 13.23 6.20 34.51
CA ASN A 143 13.49 4.88 35.06
C ASN A 143 12.63 4.73 36.32
N LEU A 144 11.89 3.64 36.46
CA LEU A 144 10.98 3.41 37.58
C LEU A 144 11.69 3.65 38.93
N ASN A 145 12.98 3.32 39.03
CA ASN A 145 13.82 3.57 40.21
C ASN A 145 14.10 5.07 40.46
N GLU A 146 14.13 5.90 39.41
CA GLU A 146 14.28 7.34 39.54
C GLU A 146 12.98 8.03 39.98
N LEU A 147 11.82 7.50 39.59
CA LEU A 147 10.52 7.88 40.16
C LEU A 147 10.43 7.50 41.64
N TYR A 148 10.85 6.29 42.02
CA TYR A 148 10.93 5.88 43.44
C TYR A 148 11.88 6.77 44.26
N ARG A 149 13.06 7.11 43.72
CA ARG A 149 14.01 8.04 44.37
C ARG A 149 13.42 9.44 44.55
N LYS A 150 12.77 9.99 43.52
CA LYS A 150 12.17 11.34 43.57
C LYS A 150 10.95 11.42 44.49
N SER A 151 10.25 10.30 44.70
CA SER A 151 9.09 10.19 45.60
C SER A 151 9.44 9.83 47.05
N ASN A 152 10.72 9.62 47.39
CA ASN A 152 11.18 9.19 48.72
C ASN A 152 10.48 7.90 49.23
N LEU A 153 10.03 7.03 48.33
CA LEU A 153 9.39 5.75 48.67
C LEU A 153 10.44 4.62 48.67
N ARG A 154 10.36 3.67 49.62
CA ARG A 154 11.26 2.49 49.63
C ARG A 154 10.97 1.59 48.43
N GLU A 155 12.02 0.92 47.93
CA GLU A 155 11.92 -0.11 46.89
C GLU A 155 10.89 -1.18 47.30
N GLY A 156 9.80 -1.31 46.53
CA GLY A 156 8.70 -2.25 46.79
C GLY A 156 7.31 -1.62 47.03
N ALA A 157 7.16 -0.30 47.02
CA ALA A 157 5.84 0.34 47.12
C ALA A 157 5.00 0.17 45.83
N PRO A 158 3.68 -0.08 45.91
CA PRO A 158 2.82 -0.25 44.73
C PRO A 158 2.81 0.98 43.82
N VAL A 159 2.84 0.77 42.49
CA VAL A 159 2.92 1.84 41.46
C VAL A 159 1.75 2.84 41.57
N ASP A 160 0.58 2.38 42.01
CA ASP A 160 -0.64 3.20 42.15
C ASP A 160 -0.50 4.34 43.19
N VAL A 161 0.43 4.21 44.15
CA VAL A 161 0.69 5.24 45.17
C VAL A 161 1.50 6.40 44.61
N ILE A 162 2.30 6.17 43.56
CA ILE A 162 3.18 7.17 42.95
C ILE A 162 2.38 8.22 42.17
N TYR A 163 1.27 7.83 41.53
CA TYR A 163 0.50 8.70 40.65
C TYR A 163 -0.36 9.74 41.39
N ASN A 164 -0.74 9.47 42.65
CA ASN A 164 -1.69 10.31 43.39
C ASN A 164 -1.07 11.53 44.10
N GLN A 165 0.25 11.58 44.29
CA GLN A 165 0.89 12.71 44.99
C GLN A 165 1.23 13.90 44.09
N ASN A 166 1.35 13.68 42.77
CA ASN A 166 1.72 14.75 41.83
C ASN A 166 0.53 15.68 41.51
N ASN A 167 -0.71 15.21 41.64
CA ASN A 167 -1.92 16.04 41.47
C ASN A 167 -2.35 16.81 42.72
N ALA A 168 -1.74 16.54 43.89
CA ALA A 168 -2.12 17.18 45.14
C ALA A 168 -1.38 18.50 45.42
N LYS A 169 -0.53 18.97 44.49
CA LYS A 169 0.29 20.18 44.65
C LYS A 169 -0.10 21.36 43.74
N GLU A 170 -1.20 21.23 42.98
CA GLU A 170 -1.78 22.32 42.19
C GLU A 170 -3.11 22.87 42.77
N LEU A 171 -3.21 22.96 44.10
CA LEU A 171 -4.23 23.77 44.79
C LEU A 171 -3.59 24.65 45.86
#